data_AF-A0A7C0VQR9-F1
#
_entry.id   AF-A0A7C0VQR9-F1
#
_cell.length_a   1.000
_cell.length_b   1.000
_cell.length_c   1.000
_cell.angle_alpha   90.00
_cell.angle_beta   90.00
_cell.angle_gamma   90.00
#
_symmetry.space_group_name_H-M   'P 1'
#
loop_
_entity.id
_entity.type
_entity.pdbx_description
1 polymer ?
#
loop_
_entity_poly.entity_id
_entity_poly.type
_entity_poly.pdbx_seq_one_letter_code
_entity_poly.pdbx_strand_id
1 'polypeptide(L)'
;MSSLNDLIVMLLKELEKRHLIDITEILTQLFSGIDVVAYRSRANYEEIAEMLREGKRVFLPIDRKLAYYATKRLQSILGCKVHKIRAEYNQRKGYIFML
;
A
#
# COMPACT_ATOMS: atom_id res chain seq x y z
N MET A 1 -7.72 -26.43 2.74
CA MET A 1 -8.31 -25.17 3.25
C MET A 1 -8.30 -24.12 2.12
N SER A 2 -9.25 -24.17 1.19
CA SER A 2 -9.30 -23.27 0.00
C SER A 2 -10.70 -22.76 -0.36
N SER A 3 -11.79 -23.27 0.22
CA SER A 3 -13.12 -23.07 -0.36
C SER A 3 -13.65 -21.63 -0.33
N LEU A 4 -13.32 -20.84 0.71
CA LEU A 4 -13.90 -19.51 0.90
C LEU A 4 -13.34 -18.47 -0.08
N ASN A 5 -12.02 -18.47 -0.30
CA ASN A 5 -11.38 -17.54 -1.23
C ASN A 5 -11.82 -17.81 -2.67
N ASP A 6 -11.91 -19.08 -3.05
CA ASP A 6 -12.40 -19.47 -4.37
C ASP A 6 -13.87 -19.06 -4.56
N LEU A 7 -14.68 -19.19 -3.51
CA LEU A 7 -16.08 -18.74 -3.52
C LEU A 7 -16.20 -17.22 -3.71
N ILE A 8 -15.37 -16.45 -3.00
CA ILE A 8 -15.35 -14.98 -3.10
C ILE A 8 -14.95 -14.56 -4.51
N VAL A 9 -13.91 -15.17 -5.09
CA VAL A 9 -13.47 -14.87 -6.46
C VAL A 9 -14.55 -15.23 -7.48
N MET A 10 -15.22 -16.37 -7.32
CA MET A 10 -16.33 -16.76 -8.19
C MET A 10 -17.51 -15.80 -8.09
N LEU A 11 -17.89 -15.38 -6.88
CA LEU A 11 -18.98 -14.44 -6.65
C LEU A 11 -18.69 -13.09 -7.31
N LEU A 12 -17.49 -12.54 -7.11
CA LEU A 12 -17.10 -11.25 -7.69
C LEU A 12 -17.16 -11.27 -9.22
N LYS A 13 -16.65 -12.34 -9.86
CA LYS A 13 -16.70 -12.49 -11.31
C LYS A 13 -18.13 -12.59 -11.85
N GLU A 14 -19.01 -13.29 -11.15
CA GLU A 14 -20.41 -13.44 -11.56
C GLU A 14 -21.18 -12.11 -11.44
N LEU A 15 -20.91 -11.33 -10.39
CA LEU A 15 -21.50 -10.00 -10.20
C LEU A 15 -20.99 -9.00 -11.26
N GLU A 16 -19.71 -9.05 -11.62
CA GLU A 16 -19.12 -8.21 -12.69
C GLU A 16 -19.72 -8.55 -14.06
N LYS A 17 -19.87 -9.84 -14.37
CA LYS A 17 -20.49 -10.32 -15.62
C LYS A 17 -21.94 -9.84 -15.77
N ARG A 18 -22.64 -9.66 -14.66
CA ARG A 18 -24.01 -9.14 -14.62
C ARG A 18 -24.07 -7.61 -14.60
N HIS A 19 -22.93 -6.93 -14.68
CA HIS A 19 -22.79 -5.48 -14.56
C HIS A 19 -23.41 -4.92 -13.26
N LEU A 20 -23.43 -5.72 -12.19
CA LEU A 20 -23.97 -5.32 -10.88
C LEU A 20 -22.93 -4.61 -10.03
N ILE A 21 -21.65 -4.86 -10.31
CA ILE A 21 -20.50 -4.23 -9.66
C ILE A 21 -19.45 -3.91 -10.70
N ASP A 22 -18.67 -2.87 -10.44
CA ASP A 22 -17.40 -2.63 -11.11
C ASP A 22 -16.28 -3.12 -10.18
N ILE A 23 -15.62 -4.23 -10.56
CA ILE A 23 -14.50 -4.75 -9.76
C ILE A 23 -13.36 -3.73 -9.74
N THR A 24 -13.13 -2.97 -10.80
CA THR A 24 -12.10 -1.94 -10.81
C THR A 24 -12.42 -0.81 -9.85
N GLU A 25 -13.69 -0.42 -9.71
CA GLU A 25 -14.12 0.57 -8.70
C GLU A 25 -13.97 0.02 -7.27
N ILE A 26 -14.36 -1.24 -7.03
CA ILE A 26 -14.20 -1.90 -5.73
C ILE A 26 -12.72 -2.05 -5.37
N LEU A 27 -11.88 -2.49 -6.30
CA LEU A 27 -10.44 -2.56 -6.11
C LEU A 27 -9.90 -1.14 -5.90
N THR A 28 -10.38 -0.15 -6.65
CA THR A 28 -9.97 1.25 -6.46
C THR A 28 -10.36 1.73 -5.08
N GLN A 29 -11.53 1.41 -4.52
CA GLN A 29 -11.93 1.77 -3.16
C GLN A 29 -11.19 0.96 -2.07
N LEU A 30 -10.88 -0.30 -2.34
CA LEU A 30 -10.06 -1.15 -1.46
C LEU A 30 -8.59 -0.72 -1.46
N PHE A 31 -8.11 -0.16 -2.57
CA PHE A 31 -6.75 0.31 -2.79
C PHE A 31 -6.62 1.85 -2.79
N SER A 32 -7.70 2.61 -2.62
CA SER A 32 -7.73 4.09 -2.59
C SER A 32 -7.10 4.67 -1.33
N GLY A 33 -6.46 3.83 -0.53
CA GLY A 33 -5.58 4.23 0.55
C GLY A 33 -4.08 4.16 0.19
N ILE A 34 -3.69 4.00 -1.08
CA ILE A 34 -2.27 3.98 -1.48
C ILE A 34 -1.92 5.24 -2.27
N ASP A 35 -1.45 6.27 -1.55
CA ASP A 35 -0.84 7.43 -2.17
C ASP A 35 0.61 7.12 -2.53
N VAL A 36 0.87 6.98 -3.83
CA VAL A 36 2.20 6.69 -4.35
C VAL A 36 3.02 7.97 -4.42
N VAL A 37 3.80 8.23 -3.38
CA VAL A 37 4.74 9.36 -3.36
C VAL A 37 6.04 8.96 -4.06
N ALA A 38 6.12 9.23 -5.36
CA ALA A 38 7.32 9.00 -6.16
C ALA A 38 8.38 10.09 -5.90
N TYR A 39 9.11 10.03 -4.77
CA TYR A 39 10.18 10.98 -4.48
C TYR A 39 11.43 10.74 -5.35
N ARG A 40 11.90 11.78 -6.05
CA ARG A 40 13.03 11.71 -7.01
C ARG A 40 14.40 12.09 -6.45
N SER A 41 14.54 12.55 -5.19
CA SER A 41 15.88 13.03 -4.75
C SER A 41 16.25 12.81 -3.27
N ARG A 42 15.32 12.82 -2.30
CA ARG A 42 15.52 12.42 -0.89
C ARG A 42 14.14 12.24 -0.24
N ALA A 43 13.95 11.20 0.57
CA ALA A 43 12.69 10.98 1.28
C ALA A 43 12.58 11.97 2.46
N ASN A 44 11.58 12.85 2.43
CA ASN A 44 11.19 13.67 3.57
C ASN A 44 10.36 12.82 4.54
N TYR A 45 10.96 12.36 5.63
CA TYR A 45 10.32 11.40 6.53
C TYR A 45 9.22 12.04 7.38
N GLU A 46 9.28 13.36 7.55
CA GLU A 46 8.32 14.16 8.28
C GLU A 46 7.01 14.25 7.49
N GLU A 47 7.07 14.51 6.19
CA GLU A 47 5.91 14.48 5.28
C GLU A 47 5.33 13.06 5.14
N ILE A 48 6.19 12.05 4.98
CA ILE A 48 5.73 10.66 4.92
C ILE A 48 5.01 10.27 6.23
N ALA A 49 5.52 10.70 7.38
CA ALA A 49 4.87 10.45 8.66
C ALA A 49 3.49 11.12 8.74
N GLU A 50 3.34 12.35 8.25
CA GLU A 50 2.04 13.03 8.20
C GLU A 50 1.03 12.26 7.35
N MET A 51 1.42 11.83 6.15
CA MET A 51 0.57 11.00 5.29
C MET A 51 0.16 9.69 5.97
N LEU A 52 1.10 9.05 6.68
CA LEU A 52 0.80 7.83 7.46
C LEU A 52 -0.19 8.11 8.59
N ARG A 53 -0.14 9.27 9.28
CA ARG A 53 -1.12 9.66 10.31
C ARG A 53 -2.51 9.88 9.72
N GLU A 54 -2.59 10.37 8.49
CA GLU A 54 -3.85 10.53 7.73
C GLU A 54 -4.42 9.18 7.26
N GLY A 55 -3.77 8.05 7.56
CA GLY A 55 -4.21 6.72 7.17
C GLY A 55 -3.80 6.32 5.75
N LYS A 56 -2.97 7.13 5.08
CA LYS A 56 -2.46 6.82 3.75
C LYS A 56 -1.37 5.76 3.82
N ARG A 57 -1.19 5.02 2.74
CA ARG A 57 -0.09 4.07 2.55
C ARG A 57 0.88 4.67 1.53
N VAL A 58 2.17 4.65 1.85
CA VAL A 58 3.20 5.35 1.05
C VAL A 58 4.14 4.34 0.40
N PHE A 59 4.28 4.38 -0.92
CA PHE A 59 5.26 3.56 -1.65
C PHE A 59 6.59 4.29 -1.82
N LEU A 60 7.70 3.64 -1.43
CA LEU A 60 9.06 4.12 -1.68
C LEU A 60 9.84 3.13 -2.56
N PRO A 61 10.39 3.55 -3.71
CA PRO A 61 11.21 2.71 -4.60
C PRO A 61 12.63 2.56 -4.06
N ILE A 62 12.76 1.91 -2.90
CA ILE A 62 14.01 1.74 -2.17
C ILE A 62 14.34 0.27 -1.93
N ASP A 63 15.62 -0.04 -1.74
CA ASP A 63 16.06 -1.38 -1.42
C ASP A 63 15.69 -1.80 0.02
N ARG A 64 15.95 -3.07 0.34
CA ARG A 64 15.65 -3.65 1.66
C ARG A 64 16.37 -2.94 2.81
N LYS A 65 17.62 -2.50 2.59
CA LYS A 65 18.46 -1.87 3.62
C LYS A 65 17.91 -0.48 3.94
N LEU A 66 17.67 0.34 2.91
CA LEU A 66 17.02 1.64 3.04
C LEU A 66 15.62 1.52 3.64
N ALA A 67 14.85 0.51 3.26
CA ALA A 67 13.54 0.26 3.86
C ALA A 67 13.61 -0.05 5.36
N TYR A 68 14.68 -0.69 5.84
CA TYR A 68 14.92 -0.88 7.28
C TYR A 68 15.13 0.45 8.02
N TYR A 69 16.00 1.32 7.48
CA TYR A 69 16.23 2.64 8.06
C TYR A 69 14.99 3.53 8.02
N ALA A 70 14.27 3.52 6.90
CA ALA A 70 13.00 4.24 6.74
C ALA A 70 11.99 3.81 7.82
N THR A 71 11.82 2.50 8.06
CA THR A 71 10.93 2.01 9.13
C THR A 71 11.35 2.57 10.48
N LYS A 72 12.63 2.49 10.85
CA LYS A 72 13.11 2.96 12.16
C LYS A 72 12.92 4.46 12.35
N ARG A 73 13.20 5.25 11.30
CA ARG A 73 13.01 6.71 11.35
C ARG A 73 11.55 7.09 11.45
N LEU A 74 10.68 6.47 10.65
CA LEU A 74 9.24 6.71 10.71
C LEU A 74 8.67 6.31 12.08
N GLN A 75 9.08 5.18 12.65
CA GLN A 75 8.69 4.78 14.02
C GLN A 75 9.12 5.82 15.07
N SER A 76 10.32 6.38 14.92
CA SER A 76 10.81 7.44 15.83
C SER A 76 9.99 8.73 15.73
N ILE A 77 9.49 9.09 14.55
CA ILE A 77 8.69 10.31 14.32
C ILE A 77 7.23 10.09 14.76
N LEU A 78 6.69 8.89 14.51
CA LEU A 78 5.29 8.56 14.73
C LEU A 78 5.00 8.08 16.16
N GLY A 79 6.02 7.59 16.87
CA GLY A 79 5.87 7.04 18.22
C GLY A 79 5.13 5.69 18.24
N CYS A 80 4.86 5.09 17.09
CA CYS A 80 4.14 3.83 16.96
C CYS A 80 4.81 2.89 15.95
N LYS A 81 4.25 1.67 15.82
CA LYS A 81 4.79 0.67 14.91
C LYS A 81 4.43 1.03 13.46
N VAL A 82 5.43 0.95 12.58
CA VAL A 82 5.24 1.13 11.13
C VAL A 82 5.48 -0.21 10.46
N HIS A 83 4.49 -0.65 9.68
CA HIS A 83 4.54 -1.84 8.86
C HIS A 83 5.12 -1.53 7.49
N LYS A 84 5.75 -2.52 6.86
CA LYS A 84 6.16 -2.43 5.46
C LYS A 84 5.94 -3.73 4.70
N ILE A 85 5.56 -3.61 3.44
CA ILE A 85 5.34 -4.73 2.52
C ILE A 85 6.15 -4.47 1.25
N ARG A 86 6.81 -5.50 0.72
CA ARG A 86 7.52 -5.41 -0.55
C ARG A 86 6.51 -5.28 -1.69
N ALA A 87 6.71 -4.33 -2.58
CA ALA A 87 5.83 -4.09 -3.72
C ALA A 87 6.63 -3.69 -4.97
N GLU A 88 5.95 -3.71 -6.12
CA GLU A 88 6.46 -3.21 -7.38
C GLU A 88 5.44 -2.24 -7.97
N TYR A 89 5.89 -1.06 -8.39
CA TYR A 89 5.06 -0.01 -8.97
C TYR A 89 5.80 0.67 -10.12
N ASN A 90 5.18 0.77 -11.30
CA ASN A 90 5.79 1.30 -12.52
C ASN A 90 7.19 0.70 -12.80
N GLN A 91 7.30 -0.63 -12.75
CA GLN A 91 8.55 -1.39 -12.95
C GLN A 91 9.66 -1.09 -11.93
N ARG A 92 9.35 -0.39 -10.83
CA ARG A 92 10.27 -0.12 -9.73
C ARG A 92 9.91 -0.96 -8.53
N LYS A 93 10.88 -1.72 -8.03
CA LYS A 93 10.74 -2.48 -6.79
C LYS A 93 10.94 -1.55 -5.60
N GLY A 94 10.15 -1.77 -4.55
CA GLY A 94 10.17 -0.93 -3.37
C GLY A 94 9.36 -1.51 -2.22
N TYR A 95 8.95 -0.63 -1.32
CA TYR A 95 8.19 -0.97 -0.13
C TYR A 95 7.04 0.00 0.09
N ILE A 96 5.88 -0.54 0.43
CA ILE A 96 4.73 0.24 0.91
C ILE A 96 4.83 0.31 2.43
N PHE A 97 4.72 1.51 2.99
CA PHE A 97 4.68 1.78 4.43
C PHE A 97 3.25 2.10 4.86
N MET A 98 2.89 1.63 6.06
CA MET A 98 1.57 1.84 6.67
C MET A 98 1.66 1.74 8.20
N LEU A 99 0.70 2.34 8.90
CA LEU A 99 0.50 2.16 10.34
C LEU A 99 -0.22 0.84 10.65
#